data_AF-A0A834YNX1-F1
#
_entry.id   AF-A0A834YNX1-F1
#
_cell.length_a   1.000
_cell.length_b   1.000
_cell.length_c   1.000
_cell.angle_alpha   90.00
_cell.angle_beta   90.00
_cell.angle_gamma   90.00
#
_symmetry.space_group_name_H-M   'P 1'
#
loop_
_entity.id
_entity.type
_entity.pdbx_description
1 polymer ?
#
loop_
_entity_poly.entity_id
_entity_poly.type
_entity_poly.pdbx_seq_one_letter_code
_entity_poly.pdbx_strand_id
1 'polypeptide(L)'
;MKSAMENQFLAIFLMTNVLIFSRSSAKEQQYISAVGDPGMRRDGLRVAFEGWNFCNEVGKEAPAMGSPRAADCFDFSSSSLEHKVTEADNKLGVGKPFPGISPGALNNPDLYAVEKELYLGSLCEVADTPKPWHFWMVMLKNGNYDTKSGLCPENGKKVGPFKPGRFPCFGDGCMNQPLLYHQQTDFLGMEKMRGGFNGTYDLGSDIRDGIDGISFFEVVWEKKVGVGNWAFNHKLKTSKKYPWLMLYLRADAIKGFSGGYHYDTRGMLKTLPESPNFKVRVSLDVKQGGGPKSQFYLIDIGSCWKNNGAPCDGDVLTDVTRYSEMIINPETQAWCSPTSLISCPPFHITPNDTKIYRNDTANFPYSAYHYYCAPGNAQHLEKPVSLCDPYSNPQAQELVQLLPHPIWAEYGYPTKRGDGWVGDAKIWDLNVGGLSSRLYFYQDPGTPPAKRIWTSIDMGTEIFVSDKDEMAEWTLSHFDVILTPPSS
;
A
#
# COMPACT_ATOMS: atom_id res chain seq x y z
N MET A 1 31.03 68.05 -14.26
CA MET A 1 31.19 66.67 -14.76
C MET A 1 31.15 65.59 -13.67
N LYS A 2 31.50 65.85 -12.39
CA LYS A 2 31.39 64.84 -11.31
C LYS A 2 29.95 64.47 -10.89
N SER A 3 29.03 65.44 -10.82
CA SER A 3 27.65 65.21 -10.34
C SER A 3 26.74 64.42 -11.30
N ALA A 4 27.00 64.46 -12.62
CA ALA A 4 26.18 63.71 -13.59
C ALA A 4 26.49 62.20 -13.58
N MET A 5 27.73 61.83 -13.20
CA MET A 5 28.19 60.44 -13.18
C MET A 5 27.67 59.71 -11.92
N GLU A 6 27.56 60.40 -10.78
CA GLU A 6 27.00 59.84 -9.54
C GLU A 6 25.52 59.49 -9.66
N ASN A 7 24.73 60.32 -10.36
CA ASN A 7 23.31 60.04 -10.60
C ASN A 7 23.08 58.86 -11.57
N GLN A 8 23.98 58.63 -12.53
CA GLN A 8 23.91 57.45 -13.39
C GLN A 8 24.27 56.17 -12.64
N PHE A 9 25.23 56.21 -11.73
CA PHE A 9 25.57 55.05 -10.90
C PHE A 9 24.44 54.66 -9.94
N LEU A 10 23.77 55.63 -9.31
CA LEU A 10 22.61 55.34 -8.46
C LEU A 10 21.43 54.75 -9.26
N ALA A 11 21.16 55.29 -10.45
CA ALA A 11 20.10 54.77 -11.32
C ALA A 11 20.38 53.35 -11.82
N ILE A 12 21.64 53.05 -12.17
CA ILE A 12 22.06 51.70 -12.57
C ILE A 12 21.98 50.74 -11.38
N PHE A 13 22.36 51.16 -10.17
CA PHE A 13 22.29 50.34 -8.95
C PHE A 13 20.84 50.06 -8.51
N LEU A 14 19.94 51.03 -8.64
CA LEU A 14 18.50 50.84 -8.43
C LEU A 14 17.87 49.92 -9.48
N MET A 15 18.24 50.08 -10.76
CA MET A 15 17.76 49.20 -11.83
C MET A 15 18.29 47.77 -11.71
N THR A 16 19.54 47.56 -11.28
CA THR A 16 20.08 46.22 -11.03
C THR A 16 19.44 45.58 -9.80
N ASN A 17 19.16 46.31 -8.73
CA ASN A 17 18.43 45.74 -7.59
C ASN A 17 16.98 45.41 -7.96
N VAL A 18 16.27 46.26 -8.71
CA VAL A 18 14.92 45.94 -9.19
C VAL A 18 14.93 44.73 -10.13
N LEU A 19 15.93 44.60 -11.01
CA LEU A 19 16.07 43.43 -11.90
C LEU A 19 16.54 42.15 -11.18
N ILE A 20 17.30 42.26 -10.08
CA ILE A 20 17.72 41.13 -9.23
C ILE A 20 16.56 40.66 -8.33
N PHE A 21 15.70 41.58 -7.86
CA PHE A 21 14.45 41.24 -7.16
C PHE A 21 13.31 40.81 -8.10
N SER A 22 13.48 40.93 -9.42
CA SER A 22 12.50 40.50 -10.44
C SER A 22 12.80 39.13 -11.05
N ARG A 23 13.77 38.37 -10.54
CA ARG A 23 14.02 36.99 -11.00
C ARG A 23 13.55 35.95 -9.98
N SER A 24 12.55 35.20 -10.44
CA SER A 24 12.06 33.93 -9.92
C SER A 24 11.08 34.01 -8.75
N SER A 25 9.96 34.73 -8.96
CA SER A 25 8.69 34.11 -8.57
C SER A 25 8.44 32.98 -9.56
N ALA A 26 9.12 31.85 -9.37
CA ALA A 26 8.57 30.59 -9.84
C ALA A 26 7.16 30.58 -9.24
N LYS A 27 6.12 30.54 -10.07
CA LYS A 27 4.80 30.12 -9.58
C LYS A 27 5.07 28.75 -8.98
N GLU A 28 5.22 28.69 -7.66
CA GLU A 28 5.19 27.44 -6.94
C GLU A 28 3.83 26.87 -7.32
N GLN A 29 3.87 25.90 -8.23
CA GLN A 29 2.66 25.33 -8.80
C GLN A 29 1.96 24.72 -7.60
N GLN A 30 0.87 25.34 -7.17
CA GLN A 30 0.16 24.96 -5.96
C GLN A 30 -0.28 23.51 -6.15
N TYR A 31 0.50 22.58 -5.60
CA TYR A 31 0.31 21.17 -5.81
C TYR A 31 -0.79 20.72 -4.86
N ILE A 32 -1.74 19.94 -5.37
CA ILE A 32 -2.92 19.52 -4.61
C ILE A 32 -2.64 18.12 -4.10
N SER A 33 -2.56 17.97 -2.79
CA SER A 33 -2.45 16.64 -2.18
C SER A 33 -3.81 15.93 -2.21
N ALA A 34 -3.77 14.65 -2.60
CA ALA A 34 -4.89 13.74 -2.52
C ALA A 34 -5.12 13.20 -1.10
N VAL A 35 -4.09 13.21 -0.25
CA VAL A 35 -4.15 12.72 1.14
C VAL A 35 -4.60 13.80 2.12
N GLY A 36 -5.22 13.39 3.23
CA GLY A 36 -5.64 14.29 4.31
C GLY A 36 -4.51 14.80 5.21
N ASP A 37 -3.39 14.08 5.28
CA ASP A 37 -2.20 14.45 6.04
C ASP A 37 -0.95 14.52 5.13
N PRO A 38 -0.83 15.54 4.27
CA PRO A 38 0.23 15.61 3.26
C PRO A 38 1.64 15.57 3.88
N GLY A 39 2.42 14.57 3.47
CA GLY A 39 3.77 14.36 3.97
C GLY A 39 3.84 13.87 5.41
N MET A 40 2.72 13.48 6.04
CA MET A 40 2.65 13.08 7.45
C MET A 40 3.10 14.18 8.43
N ARG A 41 2.74 15.43 8.14
CA ARG A 41 3.24 16.63 8.84
C ARG A 41 2.41 17.03 10.04
N ARG A 42 1.16 16.58 10.16
CA ARG A 42 0.29 16.96 11.28
C ARG A 42 0.83 16.41 12.61
N ASP A 43 0.68 17.17 13.70
CA ASP A 43 1.04 16.66 15.05
C ASP A 43 0.03 15.66 15.59
N GLY A 44 -1.26 15.85 15.32
CA GLY A 44 -2.23 14.77 15.48
C GLY A 44 -1.98 13.66 14.45
N LEU A 45 -2.22 12.41 14.83
CA LEU A 45 -2.07 11.24 13.96
C LEU A 45 -3.36 10.40 13.91
N ARG A 46 -3.54 9.64 12.83
CA ARG A 46 -4.59 8.63 12.66
C ARG A 46 -3.99 7.41 11.99
N VAL A 47 -3.85 6.34 12.75
CA VAL A 47 -3.36 5.05 12.26
C VAL A 47 -4.44 4.01 12.53
N ALA A 48 -4.78 3.22 11.53
CA ALA A 48 -5.57 2.02 11.71
C ALA A 48 -4.71 0.78 11.49
N PHE A 49 -5.13 -0.33 12.07
CA PHE A 49 -4.56 -1.65 11.85
C PHE A 49 -5.61 -2.56 11.24
N GLU A 50 -5.20 -3.32 10.24
CA GLU A 50 -5.93 -4.46 9.73
C GLU A 50 -5.08 -5.72 9.67
N GLY A 51 -5.63 -6.83 10.17
CA GLY A 51 -5.00 -8.15 10.14
C GLY A 51 -5.83 -9.16 9.36
N TRP A 52 -5.21 -9.83 8.39
CA TRP A 52 -5.89 -10.75 7.46
C TRP A 52 -5.28 -12.15 7.39
N ASN A 53 -6.11 -13.10 6.96
CA ASN A 53 -5.66 -14.36 6.37
C ASN A 53 -5.38 -14.21 4.85
N PHE A 54 -5.02 -15.31 4.18
CA PHE A 54 -4.59 -15.28 2.79
C PHE A 54 -5.62 -14.70 1.81
N CYS A 55 -6.92 -14.81 2.06
CA CYS A 55 -7.97 -14.31 1.18
C CYS A 55 -8.60 -12.98 1.61
N ASN A 56 -7.95 -12.22 2.50
CA ASN A 56 -8.48 -10.97 3.05
C ASN A 56 -9.81 -11.15 3.82
N GLU A 57 -9.95 -12.29 4.48
CA GLU A 57 -11.03 -12.56 5.43
C GLU A 57 -10.47 -12.75 6.84
N VAL A 58 -11.33 -12.70 7.85
CA VAL A 58 -10.98 -13.02 9.23
C VAL A 58 -11.11 -14.52 9.46
N GLY A 59 -12.24 -15.10 9.07
CA GLY A 59 -12.62 -16.49 9.32
C GLY A 59 -12.93 -16.76 10.81
N LYS A 60 -11.97 -16.52 11.70
CA LYS A 60 -12.15 -16.67 13.16
C LYS A 60 -11.30 -15.66 13.93
N GLU A 61 -11.88 -15.08 14.98
CA GLU A 61 -11.13 -14.24 15.92
C GLU A 61 -10.19 -15.09 16.79
N ALA A 62 -8.99 -14.58 17.03
CA ALA A 62 -8.05 -15.11 17.99
C ALA A 62 -8.64 -14.99 19.40
N PRO A 63 -8.45 -16.00 20.28
CA PRO A 63 -9.01 -15.98 21.63
C PRO A 63 -8.62 -14.73 22.40
N ALA A 64 -9.61 -14.08 23.03
CA ALA A 64 -9.46 -12.81 23.76
C ALA A 64 -8.94 -11.61 22.93
N MET A 65 -8.76 -11.81 21.62
CA MET A 65 -8.53 -10.87 20.52
C MET A 65 -9.41 -9.63 20.50
N GLY A 66 -10.69 -9.92 20.27
CA GLY A 66 -11.55 -9.03 19.51
C GLY A 66 -11.29 -9.13 18.00
N SER A 67 -11.99 -8.32 17.24
CA SER A 67 -11.88 -8.22 15.79
C SER A 67 -10.51 -7.65 15.38
N PRO A 68 -9.93 -8.05 14.23
CA PRO A 68 -8.59 -7.66 13.79
C PRO A 68 -8.55 -6.25 13.18
N ARG A 69 -9.34 -5.34 13.75
CA ARG A 69 -9.28 -3.89 13.52
C ARG A 69 -8.89 -3.21 14.80
N ALA A 70 -7.94 -2.30 14.71
CA ALA A 70 -7.65 -1.37 15.79
C ALA A 70 -7.34 0.01 15.19
N ALA A 71 -7.40 1.04 16.03
CA ALA A 71 -6.98 2.37 15.64
C ALA A 71 -6.26 3.09 16.79
N ASP A 72 -5.38 4.00 16.41
CA ASP A 72 -4.83 5.04 17.27
C ASP A 72 -5.02 6.38 16.57
N CYS A 73 -5.92 7.19 17.11
CA CYS A 73 -6.18 8.51 16.59
C CYS A 73 -6.37 9.51 17.73
N PHE A 74 -5.75 10.67 17.57
CA PHE A 74 -5.77 11.73 18.55
C PHE A 74 -5.60 13.10 17.91
N ASP A 75 -6.20 14.11 18.53
CA ASP A 75 -5.83 15.49 18.26
C ASP A 75 -4.72 15.94 19.19
N PHE A 76 -3.88 16.86 18.71
CA PHE A 76 -2.88 17.52 19.53
C PHE A 76 -3.41 18.91 19.90
N SER A 77 -3.62 19.16 21.19
CA SER A 77 -4.08 20.46 21.70
C SER A 77 -3.24 20.89 22.90
N SER A 78 -2.66 22.09 22.84
CA SER A 78 -2.02 22.78 23.98
C SER A 78 -1.07 21.90 24.83
N SER A 79 -0.29 21.00 24.21
CA SER A 79 0.62 20.03 24.85
C SER A 79 -0.04 18.77 25.43
N SER A 80 -1.23 18.41 24.96
CA SER A 80 -1.94 17.18 25.32
C SER A 80 -2.38 16.39 24.08
N LEU A 81 -2.56 15.08 24.26
CA LEU A 81 -3.07 14.18 23.23
C LEU A 81 -4.52 13.83 23.56
N GLU A 82 -5.45 14.29 22.73
CA GLU A 82 -6.88 14.01 22.85
C GLU A 82 -7.23 12.78 22.03
N HIS A 83 -7.08 11.59 22.62
CA HIS A 83 -7.44 10.33 21.95
C HIS A 83 -8.93 10.23 21.67
N LYS A 84 -9.28 9.79 20.46
CA LYS A 84 -10.67 9.56 20.04
C LYS A 84 -11.09 8.09 20.13
N VAL A 85 -10.12 7.18 20.19
CA VAL A 85 -10.34 5.74 20.31
C VAL A 85 -9.80 5.25 21.64
N THR A 86 -10.61 4.48 22.34
CA THR A 86 -10.28 3.88 23.63
C THR A 86 -9.80 2.44 23.48
N GLU A 87 -9.19 1.89 24.52
CA GLU A 87 -8.84 0.46 24.57
C GLU A 87 -10.09 -0.44 24.45
N ALA A 88 -11.24 0.02 24.96
CA ALA A 88 -12.51 -0.72 24.85
C ALA A 88 -12.97 -0.84 23.40
N ASP A 89 -12.85 0.24 22.61
CA ASP A 89 -13.17 0.25 21.18
C ASP A 89 -12.25 -0.72 20.41
N ASN A 90 -10.95 -0.70 20.71
CA ASN A 90 -9.99 -1.62 20.11
C ASN A 90 -10.25 -3.09 20.51
N LYS A 91 -10.81 -3.36 21.70
CA LYS A 91 -11.17 -4.72 22.18
C LYS A 91 -12.57 -5.20 21.78
N LEU A 92 -13.29 -4.46 20.93
CA LEU A 92 -14.54 -4.92 20.31
C LEU A 92 -14.29 -6.14 19.42
N GLY A 93 -15.22 -7.10 19.46
CA GLY A 93 -15.19 -8.35 18.71
C GLY A 93 -16.56 -9.01 18.68
N VAL A 94 -16.67 -10.07 17.88
CA VAL A 94 -17.94 -10.79 17.63
C VAL A 94 -18.72 -11.05 18.92
N GLY A 95 -20.03 -10.79 18.86
CA GLY A 95 -20.95 -10.87 19.98
C GLY A 95 -21.05 -9.60 20.84
N LYS A 96 -20.13 -8.64 20.72
CA LYS A 96 -20.20 -7.35 21.42
C LYS A 96 -20.84 -6.27 20.55
N PRO A 97 -21.94 -5.64 20.96
CA PRO A 97 -22.54 -4.56 20.18
C PRO A 97 -21.74 -3.25 20.29
N PHE A 98 -21.80 -2.44 19.23
CA PHE A 98 -21.34 -1.05 19.20
C PHE A 98 -22.31 -0.18 18.38
N PRO A 99 -22.27 1.16 18.51
CA PRO A 99 -23.19 2.03 17.78
C PRO A 99 -23.13 1.84 16.26
N GLY A 100 -24.27 1.52 15.64
CA GLY A 100 -24.39 1.36 14.20
C GLY A 100 -24.13 -0.05 13.66
N ILE A 101 -23.75 -1.02 14.51
CA ILE A 101 -23.55 -2.41 14.06
C ILE A 101 -24.86 -3.04 13.57
N SER A 102 -24.79 -3.77 12.46
CA SER A 102 -25.91 -4.54 11.91
C SER A 102 -26.13 -5.84 12.70
N PRO A 103 -27.38 -6.34 12.78
CA PRO A 103 -27.66 -7.64 13.41
C PRO A 103 -26.90 -8.81 12.77
N GLY A 104 -26.59 -8.72 11.47
CA GLY A 104 -25.86 -9.76 10.75
C GLY A 104 -24.37 -9.82 11.11
N ALA A 105 -23.75 -8.66 11.34
CA ALA A 105 -22.34 -8.58 11.71
C ALA A 105 -22.07 -9.07 13.14
N LEU A 106 -23.03 -8.98 14.06
CA LEU A 106 -22.86 -9.40 15.45
C LEU A 106 -22.34 -10.84 15.63
N ASN A 107 -22.62 -11.73 14.67
CA ASN A 107 -22.22 -13.14 14.72
C ASN A 107 -21.34 -13.58 13.54
N ASN A 108 -20.83 -12.62 12.75
CA ASN A 108 -20.01 -12.89 11.58
C ASN A 108 -18.67 -12.14 11.70
N PRO A 109 -17.54 -12.84 11.93
CA PRO A 109 -16.23 -12.21 12.10
C PRO A 109 -15.80 -11.30 10.95
N ASP A 110 -16.09 -11.69 9.72
CA ASP A 110 -15.70 -10.94 8.52
C ASP A 110 -16.49 -9.63 8.45
N LEU A 111 -17.83 -9.70 8.55
CA LEU A 111 -18.68 -8.51 8.56
C LEU A 111 -18.46 -7.63 9.81
N TYR A 112 -18.18 -8.23 10.96
CA TYR A 112 -17.87 -7.49 12.19
C TYR A 112 -16.61 -6.64 12.00
N ALA A 113 -15.57 -7.20 11.37
CA ALA A 113 -14.34 -6.47 11.09
C ALA A 113 -14.58 -5.29 10.16
N VAL A 114 -15.36 -5.47 9.09
CA VAL A 114 -15.78 -4.37 8.20
C VAL A 114 -16.46 -3.26 9.01
N GLU A 115 -17.52 -3.59 9.75
CA GLU A 115 -18.32 -2.58 10.42
C GLU A 115 -17.58 -1.92 11.59
N LYS A 116 -16.68 -2.66 12.26
CA LYS A 116 -15.78 -2.08 13.27
C LYS A 116 -14.82 -1.08 12.65
N GLU A 117 -14.27 -1.34 11.46
CA GLU A 117 -13.44 -0.34 10.75
C GLU A 117 -14.23 0.93 10.47
N LEU A 118 -15.47 0.81 9.99
CA LEU A 118 -16.34 1.96 9.75
C LEU A 118 -16.64 2.75 11.03
N TYR A 119 -16.90 2.03 12.13
CA TYR A 119 -17.10 2.63 13.45
C TYR A 119 -15.86 3.37 13.94
N LEU A 120 -14.68 2.73 13.92
CA LEU A 120 -13.41 3.38 14.28
C LEU A 120 -13.15 4.59 13.37
N GLY A 121 -13.45 4.46 12.07
CA GLY A 121 -13.40 5.56 11.11
C GLY A 121 -14.24 6.76 11.55
N SER A 122 -15.48 6.52 11.97
CA SER A 122 -16.36 7.60 12.45
C SER A 122 -15.82 8.33 13.69
N LEU A 123 -15.06 7.64 14.56
CA LEU A 123 -14.41 8.26 15.72
C LEU A 123 -13.17 9.08 15.33
N CYS A 124 -12.44 8.62 14.32
CA CYS A 124 -11.16 9.20 13.90
C CYS A 124 -11.28 10.18 12.73
N GLU A 125 -12.49 10.42 12.22
CA GLU A 125 -12.75 11.31 11.10
C GLU A 125 -12.18 12.71 11.35
N VAL A 126 -11.51 13.25 10.33
CA VAL A 126 -11.10 14.65 10.28
C VAL A 126 -11.94 15.36 9.23
N ALA A 127 -12.70 16.37 9.67
CA ALA A 127 -13.39 17.27 8.78
C ALA A 127 -12.40 18.03 7.89
N ASP A 128 -12.62 18.00 6.58
CA ASP A 128 -11.75 18.64 5.58
C ASP A 128 -12.52 18.89 4.28
N THR A 129 -11.95 19.71 3.39
CA THR A 129 -12.50 20.06 2.07
C THR A 129 -11.65 19.41 0.96
N PRO A 130 -12.27 18.82 -0.09
CA PRO A 130 -13.72 18.71 -0.31
C PRO A 130 -14.42 17.61 0.50
N LYS A 131 -13.66 16.71 1.14
CA LYS A 131 -14.20 15.56 1.86
C LYS A 131 -13.37 15.28 3.11
N PRO A 132 -13.98 14.69 4.16
CA PRO A 132 -13.25 14.24 5.34
C PRO A 132 -12.31 13.08 5.02
N TRP A 133 -11.43 12.75 5.98
CA TRP A 133 -10.46 11.66 5.89
C TRP A 133 -10.20 10.98 7.23
N HIS A 134 -9.51 9.83 7.18
CA HIS A 134 -9.38 8.92 8.32
C HIS A 134 -7.92 8.50 8.54
N PHE A 135 -7.50 7.37 7.97
CA PHE A 135 -6.35 6.60 8.45
C PHE A 135 -5.20 6.52 7.46
N TRP A 136 -3.98 6.54 7.98
CA TRP A 136 -2.91 5.71 7.45
C TRP A 136 -3.17 4.26 7.90
N MET A 137 -3.21 3.30 6.99
CA MET A 137 -3.55 1.93 7.31
C MET A 137 -2.30 1.06 7.41
N VAL A 138 -2.11 0.40 8.56
CA VAL A 138 -1.14 -0.69 8.71
C VAL A 138 -1.84 -1.99 8.36
N MET A 139 -1.47 -2.59 7.24
CA MET A 139 -2.02 -3.87 6.81
C MET A 139 -1.03 -4.99 7.07
N LEU A 140 -1.47 -6.01 7.80
CA LEU A 140 -0.75 -7.25 8.03
C LEU A 140 -1.53 -8.43 7.45
N LYS A 141 -0.84 -9.27 6.69
CA LYS A 141 -1.43 -10.46 6.09
C LYS A 141 -0.51 -11.66 6.23
N ASN A 142 -1.10 -12.84 6.45
CA ASN A 142 -0.38 -14.12 6.40
C ASN A 142 -0.85 -14.97 5.23
N GLY A 143 0.06 -15.82 4.76
CA GLY A 143 -0.12 -16.57 3.51
C GLY A 143 -0.60 -17.98 3.74
N ASN A 144 -0.87 -18.37 4.98
CA ASN A 144 -1.33 -19.71 5.26
C ASN A 144 -2.69 -19.94 4.65
N TYR A 145 -2.90 -21.15 4.17
CA TYR A 145 -4.02 -21.43 3.30
C TYR A 145 -4.63 -22.81 3.53
N ASP A 146 -5.80 -22.85 4.16
CA ASP A 146 -6.52 -24.10 4.43
C ASP A 146 -7.41 -24.50 3.25
N THR A 147 -6.91 -25.43 2.45
CA THR A 147 -7.62 -25.94 1.26
C THR A 147 -8.81 -26.84 1.58
N LYS A 148 -9.06 -27.16 2.85
CA LYS A 148 -10.19 -28.01 3.29
C LYS A 148 -11.36 -27.20 3.85
N SER A 149 -11.11 -25.99 4.32
CA SER A 149 -12.12 -25.14 4.97
C SER A 149 -13.17 -24.58 3.99
N GLY A 150 -12.79 -24.35 2.73
CA GLY A 150 -13.60 -23.59 1.77
C GLY A 150 -13.81 -22.12 2.14
N LEU A 151 -12.99 -21.57 3.07
CA LEU A 151 -13.10 -20.18 3.51
C LEU A 151 -12.76 -19.19 2.39
N CYS A 152 -11.71 -19.48 1.62
CA CYS A 152 -11.30 -18.62 0.52
C CYS A 152 -11.96 -19.03 -0.80
N PRO A 153 -12.65 -18.12 -1.50
CA PRO A 153 -13.24 -18.38 -2.80
C PRO A 153 -12.20 -18.46 -3.92
N GLU A 154 -12.51 -19.17 -5.00
CA GLU A 154 -11.73 -19.23 -6.24
C GLU A 154 -12.28 -18.19 -7.24
N ASN A 155 -11.62 -17.03 -7.37
CA ASN A 155 -12.10 -15.92 -8.21
C ASN A 155 -13.59 -15.58 -7.93
N GLY A 156 -13.93 -15.38 -6.66
CA GLY A 156 -15.30 -15.10 -6.21
C GLY A 156 -16.20 -16.33 -6.04
N LYS A 157 -15.84 -17.49 -6.62
CA LYS A 157 -16.67 -18.69 -6.52
C LYS A 157 -16.36 -19.43 -5.22
N LYS A 158 -17.38 -19.64 -4.39
CA LYS A 158 -17.26 -20.52 -3.22
C LYS A 158 -16.93 -21.94 -3.69
N VAL A 159 -15.82 -22.48 -3.21
CA VAL A 159 -15.34 -23.82 -3.51
C VAL A 159 -15.06 -24.57 -2.21
N GLY A 160 -15.12 -25.91 -2.27
CA GLY A 160 -14.88 -26.82 -1.14
C GLY A 160 -13.93 -27.95 -1.58
N PRO A 161 -13.40 -28.73 -0.64
CA PRO A 161 -11.98 -29.11 -0.55
C PRO A 161 -11.27 -29.32 -1.89
N PHE A 162 -10.17 -28.58 -2.09
CA PHE A 162 -9.33 -28.70 -3.29
C PHE A 162 -7.90 -29.10 -2.92
N LYS A 163 -7.09 -29.38 -3.94
CA LYS A 163 -5.73 -29.91 -3.76
C LYS A 163 -4.87 -28.89 -2.98
N PRO A 164 -4.09 -29.35 -1.99
CA PRO A 164 -3.14 -28.49 -1.28
C PRO A 164 -2.26 -27.71 -2.25
N GLY A 165 -2.20 -26.39 -2.05
CA GLY A 165 -1.38 -25.48 -2.85
C GLY A 165 0.07 -25.39 -2.36
N ARG A 166 0.78 -24.36 -2.83
CA ARG A 166 2.17 -24.04 -2.43
C ARG A 166 2.28 -23.49 -1.02
N PHE A 167 1.18 -22.96 -0.48
CA PHE A 167 1.14 -22.30 0.82
C PHE A 167 0.87 -23.29 1.96
N PRO A 168 1.59 -23.17 3.09
CA PRO A 168 1.46 -24.11 4.19
C PRO A 168 0.15 -23.92 4.95
N CYS A 169 -0.33 -25.00 5.55
CA CYS A 169 -1.34 -24.96 6.61
C CYS A 169 -1.08 -26.12 7.56
N PHE A 170 -1.00 -25.82 8.85
CA PHE A 170 -0.72 -26.80 9.91
C PHE A 170 -1.99 -27.36 10.58
N GLY A 171 -3.15 -27.20 9.93
CA GLY A 171 -4.46 -27.58 10.44
C GLY A 171 -5.20 -26.41 11.08
N ASP A 172 -6.11 -26.71 12.00
CA ASP A 172 -6.96 -25.72 12.66
C ASP A 172 -6.16 -24.53 13.20
N GLY A 173 -6.59 -23.32 12.81
CA GLY A 173 -5.94 -22.07 13.20
C GLY A 173 -4.77 -21.65 12.31
N CYS A 174 -4.49 -22.33 11.19
CA CYS A 174 -3.46 -21.87 10.25
C CYS A 174 -3.86 -20.56 9.55
N MET A 175 -5.14 -20.38 9.22
CA MET A 175 -5.73 -19.13 8.72
C MET A 175 -6.41 -18.41 9.87
N ASN A 176 -5.64 -17.62 10.60
CA ASN A 176 -6.12 -16.90 11.78
C ASN A 176 -5.70 -15.45 11.72
N GLN A 177 -6.28 -14.63 12.60
CA GLN A 177 -5.82 -13.28 12.86
C GLN A 177 -4.58 -13.28 13.78
N PRO A 178 -3.79 -12.20 13.80
CA PRO A 178 -2.66 -12.10 14.70
C PRO A 178 -3.11 -11.78 16.14
N LEU A 179 -2.27 -12.09 17.12
CA LEU A 179 -2.23 -11.34 18.38
C LEU A 179 -1.81 -9.91 18.06
N LEU A 180 -2.49 -8.93 18.63
CA LEU A 180 -2.21 -7.52 18.44
C LEU A 180 -2.09 -6.84 19.81
N TYR A 181 -0.95 -6.22 20.04
CA TYR A 181 -0.72 -5.33 21.16
C TYR A 181 -0.61 -3.90 20.62
N HIS A 182 -1.44 -3.03 21.18
CA HIS A 182 -1.46 -1.61 20.86
C HIS A 182 -0.79 -0.84 21.99
N GLN A 183 0.25 -0.09 21.66
CA GLN A 183 0.77 0.97 22.49
C GLN A 183 0.12 2.29 22.05
N GLN A 184 -0.84 2.77 22.85
CA GLN A 184 -1.46 4.08 22.63
C GLN A 184 -0.38 5.17 22.60
N THR A 185 -0.50 6.06 21.62
CA THR A 185 0.48 7.12 21.40
C THR A 185 0.56 8.02 22.61
N ASP A 186 1.77 8.26 23.12
CA ASP A 186 2.00 9.16 24.25
C ASP A 186 3.30 9.96 24.05
N PHE A 187 3.55 10.92 24.93
CA PHE A 187 4.81 11.65 25.00
C PHE A 187 5.93 10.75 25.53
N LEU A 188 6.97 10.60 24.71
CA LEU A 188 8.26 10.07 25.12
C LEU A 188 9.17 11.23 25.53
N GLY A 189 9.12 11.61 26.81
CA GLY A 189 9.78 12.80 27.33
C GLY A 189 8.96 14.07 27.07
N MET A 190 9.61 15.22 26.89
CA MET A 190 8.89 16.51 26.75
C MET A 190 8.55 16.90 25.30
N GLU A 191 9.23 16.32 24.30
CA GLU A 191 9.18 16.86 22.92
C GLU A 191 8.83 15.81 21.86
N LYS A 192 8.83 14.53 22.19
CA LYS A 192 8.64 13.43 21.23
C LYS A 192 7.36 12.70 21.53
N MET A 193 6.60 12.33 20.51
CA MET A 193 5.44 11.46 20.59
C MET A 193 5.79 10.10 19.99
N ARG A 194 5.28 9.03 20.58
CA ARG A 194 5.52 7.65 20.14
C ARG A 194 4.29 6.79 20.42
N GLY A 195 3.90 5.99 19.43
CA GLY A 195 2.94 4.89 19.59
C GLY A 195 3.36 3.70 18.73
N GLY A 196 2.59 2.63 18.77
CA GLY A 196 2.87 1.49 17.91
C GLY A 196 1.87 0.35 17.98
N PHE A 197 1.96 -0.51 16.97
CA PHE A 197 1.33 -1.82 16.93
C PHE A 197 2.42 -2.89 16.86
N ASN A 198 2.28 -3.97 17.62
CA ASN A 198 3.12 -5.16 17.43
C ASN A 198 2.34 -6.43 17.76
N GLY A 199 2.92 -7.57 17.41
CA GLY A 199 2.32 -8.86 17.72
C GLY A 199 2.84 -10.01 16.88
N THR A 200 2.07 -11.08 16.82
CA THR A 200 2.47 -12.36 16.21
C THR A 200 1.25 -13.15 15.74
N TYR A 201 1.40 -13.94 14.68
CA TYR A 201 0.38 -14.94 14.33
C TYR A 201 0.51 -16.22 15.16
N ASP A 202 1.62 -16.43 15.87
CA ASP A 202 1.84 -17.60 16.71
C ASP A 202 1.10 -17.47 18.05
N LEU A 203 -0.23 -17.66 18.05
CA LEU A 203 -1.16 -17.40 19.17
C LEU A 203 -0.82 -18.02 20.54
N GLY A 204 0.02 -19.05 20.58
CA GLY A 204 0.46 -19.71 21.82
C GLY A 204 1.75 -19.15 22.40
N SER A 205 2.29 -18.07 21.82
CA SER A 205 3.59 -17.51 22.17
C SER A 205 3.43 -16.20 22.93
N ASP A 206 4.43 -15.87 23.74
CA ASP A 206 4.53 -14.59 24.42
C ASP A 206 5.74 -13.82 23.90
N ILE A 207 5.51 -12.65 23.29
CA ILE A 207 6.58 -11.81 22.75
C ILE A 207 7.55 -11.32 23.83
N ARG A 208 7.16 -11.36 25.11
CA ARG A 208 8.02 -11.00 26.26
C ARG A 208 9.12 -12.02 26.51
N ASP A 209 8.93 -13.26 26.08
CA ASP A 209 9.92 -14.33 26.18
C ASP A 209 10.95 -14.28 25.04
N GLY A 210 10.79 -13.34 24.11
CA GLY A 210 11.60 -13.16 22.91
C GLY A 210 10.83 -13.48 21.63
N ILE A 211 11.43 -13.18 20.49
CA ILE A 211 10.83 -13.37 19.15
C ILE A 211 11.45 -14.54 18.38
N ASP A 212 12.26 -15.35 19.05
CA ASP A 212 12.94 -16.51 18.45
C ASP A 212 11.93 -17.63 18.16
N GLY A 213 11.94 -18.16 16.94
CA GLY A 213 11.05 -19.25 16.51
C GLY A 213 9.58 -18.86 16.28
N ILE A 214 9.21 -17.58 16.45
CA ILE A 214 7.86 -17.08 16.23
C ILE A 214 7.82 -16.01 15.13
N SER A 215 6.65 -15.83 14.52
CA SER A 215 6.40 -14.70 13.63
C SER A 215 6.31 -13.43 14.46
N PHE A 216 6.70 -12.31 13.88
CA PHE A 216 6.62 -11.03 14.59
C PHE A 216 6.39 -9.90 13.60
N PHE A 217 5.56 -8.95 13.99
CA PHE A 217 5.46 -7.66 13.31
C PHE A 217 5.52 -6.54 14.33
N GLU A 218 6.06 -5.40 13.92
CA GLU A 218 6.04 -4.17 14.69
C GLU A 218 5.98 -2.99 13.74
N VAL A 219 5.14 -2.02 14.08
CA VAL A 219 5.10 -0.70 13.46
C VAL A 219 5.11 0.33 14.58
N VAL A 220 6.20 1.08 14.68
CA VAL A 220 6.38 2.15 15.67
C VAL A 220 6.44 3.48 14.93
N TRP A 221 5.53 4.39 15.27
CA TRP A 221 5.54 5.75 14.74
C TRP A 221 6.07 6.72 15.78
N GLU A 222 6.93 7.62 15.32
CA GLU A 222 7.54 8.64 16.17
C GLU A 222 7.59 9.99 15.46
N LYS A 223 7.39 11.06 16.23
CA LYS A 223 7.52 12.43 15.75
C LYS A 223 7.93 13.39 16.86
N LYS A 224 8.71 14.42 16.52
CA LYS A 224 8.93 15.57 17.41
C LYS A 224 7.79 16.59 17.24
N VAL A 225 7.19 17.01 18.34
CA VAL A 225 6.07 17.98 18.34
C VAL A 225 6.45 19.24 17.55
N GLY A 226 5.59 19.64 16.61
CA GLY A 226 5.77 20.84 15.79
C GLY A 226 6.90 20.76 14.76
N VAL A 227 7.59 19.63 14.63
CA VAL A 227 8.79 19.51 13.78
C VAL A 227 8.68 18.32 12.83
N GLY A 228 8.92 18.59 11.56
CA GLY A 228 9.07 17.56 10.53
C GLY A 228 7.80 16.73 10.34
N ASN A 229 7.97 15.42 10.24
CA ASN A 229 6.92 14.48 9.86
C ASN A 229 6.99 13.24 10.75
N TRP A 230 5.91 12.47 10.81
CA TRP A 230 5.93 11.15 11.41
C TRP A 230 6.88 10.20 10.66
N ALA A 231 7.63 9.42 11.43
CA ALA A 231 8.47 8.34 10.92
C ALA A 231 7.91 7.00 11.42
N PHE A 232 7.52 6.15 10.48
CA PHE A 232 7.01 4.80 10.75
C PHE A 232 8.13 3.79 10.56
N ASN A 233 8.56 3.18 11.66
CA ASN A 233 9.56 2.11 11.68
C ASN A 233 8.83 0.77 11.69
N HIS A 234 9.15 -0.07 10.71
CA HIS A 234 8.53 -1.36 10.51
C HIS A 234 9.54 -2.48 10.77
N LYS A 235 9.05 -3.57 11.35
CA LYS A 235 9.74 -4.84 11.45
C LYS A 235 8.77 -5.96 11.08
N LEU A 236 9.25 -6.90 10.28
CA LEU A 236 8.51 -8.11 9.92
C LEU A 236 9.44 -9.31 10.01
N LYS A 237 9.01 -10.35 10.72
CA LYS A 237 9.74 -11.60 10.90
C LYS A 237 8.83 -12.79 10.62
N THR A 238 9.30 -13.70 9.76
CA THR A 238 8.62 -14.97 9.50
C THR A 238 8.93 -16.01 10.57
N SER A 239 8.15 -17.09 10.56
CA SER A 239 8.46 -18.32 11.31
C SER A 239 8.20 -19.54 10.45
N LYS A 240 8.59 -20.72 10.96
CA LYS A 240 8.25 -21.99 10.31
C LYS A 240 6.74 -22.19 10.11
N LYS A 241 5.90 -21.65 11.01
CA LYS A 241 4.43 -21.75 10.90
C LYS A 241 3.85 -20.70 9.97
N TYR A 242 4.51 -19.56 9.84
CA TYR A 242 4.10 -18.43 9.00
C TYR A 242 5.28 -17.97 8.13
N PRO A 243 5.66 -18.75 7.11
CA PRO A 243 6.81 -18.47 6.26
C PRO A 243 6.49 -17.46 5.14
N TRP A 244 5.23 -17.08 5.01
CA TRP A 244 4.76 -16.00 4.15
C TRP A 244 4.03 -14.97 4.99
N LEU A 245 4.51 -13.73 4.97
CA LEU A 245 3.92 -12.60 5.68
C LEU A 245 4.08 -11.33 4.83
N MET A 246 3.12 -10.44 4.96
CA MET A 246 3.08 -9.15 4.28
C MET A 246 2.73 -8.06 5.28
N LEU A 247 3.47 -6.95 5.27
CA LEU A 247 3.24 -5.79 6.13
C LEU A 247 3.42 -4.50 5.34
N TYR A 248 2.35 -3.72 5.20
CA TYR A 248 2.32 -2.46 4.46
C TYR A 248 1.86 -1.28 5.33
N LEU A 249 2.31 -0.09 4.93
CA LEU A 249 1.65 1.17 5.24
C LEU A 249 0.92 1.65 3.98
N ARG A 250 -0.39 1.90 4.09
CA ARG A 250 -1.25 2.25 2.96
C ARG A 250 -1.91 3.62 3.10
N ALA A 251 -2.10 4.26 1.95
CA ALA A 251 -3.02 5.36 1.76
C ALA A 251 -4.25 4.86 0.98
N ASP A 252 -5.32 4.54 1.69
CA ASP A 252 -6.55 4.00 1.09
C ASP A 252 -7.59 5.08 0.78
N ALA A 253 -8.57 4.74 -0.06
CA ALA A 253 -9.75 5.55 -0.33
C ALA A 253 -10.54 5.82 0.95
N ILE A 254 -11.12 7.02 1.08
CA ILE A 254 -12.01 7.34 2.21
C ILE A 254 -13.34 6.56 2.19
N LYS A 255 -13.65 5.91 1.05
CA LYS A 255 -14.83 5.08 0.83
C LYS A 255 -14.63 4.19 -0.38
N GLY A 256 -15.39 3.11 -0.46
CA GLY A 256 -15.31 2.08 -1.49
C GLY A 256 -14.28 1.02 -1.18
N PHE A 257 -13.99 0.20 -2.19
CA PHE A 257 -13.09 -0.94 -2.12
C PHE A 257 -11.62 -0.51 -2.23
N SER A 258 -10.77 -1.10 -1.40
CA SER A 258 -9.33 -0.80 -1.35
C SER A 258 -8.51 -2.09 -1.30
N GLY A 259 -7.39 -2.15 -2.04
CA GLY A 259 -6.35 -3.18 -1.84
C GLY A 259 -6.78 -4.64 -1.98
N GLY A 260 -7.76 -4.97 -2.83
CA GLY A 260 -8.27 -6.35 -2.99
C GLY A 260 -9.32 -6.77 -1.99
N TYR A 261 -9.78 -5.83 -1.17
CA TYR A 261 -10.87 -6.01 -0.24
C TYR A 261 -12.20 -5.55 -0.86
N HIS A 262 -13.23 -6.40 -0.80
CA HIS A 262 -14.50 -6.18 -1.49
C HIS A 262 -15.55 -5.45 -0.64
N TYR A 263 -15.15 -4.92 0.53
CA TYR A 263 -16.02 -4.14 1.40
C TYR A 263 -15.63 -2.66 1.43
N ASP A 264 -16.57 -1.83 1.89
CA ASP A 264 -16.34 -0.40 2.09
C ASP A 264 -15.25 -0.17 3.16
N THR A 265 -14.30 0.71 2.87
CA THR A 265 -13.13 0.99 3.72
C THR A 265 -13.02 2.45 4.12
N ARG A 266 -12.15 2.76 5.09
CA ARG A 266 -11.83 4.15 5.49
C ARG A 266 -10.32 4.39 5.39
N GLY A 267 -9.93 5.45 4.69
CA GLY A 267 -8.53 5.77 4.45
C GLY A 267 -8.19 7.26 4.38
N MET A 268 -7.07 7.56 3.74
CA MET A 268 -6.41 8.87 3.71
C MET A 268 -6.72 9.66 2.42
N LEU A 269 -7.10 8.99 1.32
CA LEU A 269 -7.29 9.61 -0.01
C LEU A 269 -8.64 10.34 -0.12
N LYS A 270 -8.63 11.63 0.15
CA LYS A 270 -9.78 12.55 0.00
C LYS A 270 -10.22 12.69 -1.46
N THR A 271 -9.25 12.62 -2.35
CA THR A 271 -9.43 12.64 -3.81
C THR A 271 -8.71 11.44 -4.38
N LEU A 272 -9.40 10.65 -5.20
CA LEU A 272 -8.78 9.46 -5.80
C LEU A 272 -7.85 9.87 -6.94
N PRO A 273 -6.58 9.45 -6.93
CA PRO A 273 -5.67 9.69 -8.04
C PRO A 273 -6.07 8.88 -9.27
N GLU A 274 -6.05 9.53 -10.43
CA GLU A 274 -6.34 8.91 -11.73
C GLU A 274 -5.11 9.03 -12.62
N SER A 275 -4.69 7.93 -13.24
CA SER A 275 -3.57 7.96 -14.20
C SER A 275 -3.95 8.75 -15.46
N PRO A 276 -3.04 9.55 -16.05
CA PRO A 276 -1.63 9.69 -15.70
C PRO A 276 -1.30 10.75 -14.64
N ASN A 277 -2.30 11.34 -14.00
CA ASN A 277 -2.21 12.68 -13.43
C ASN A 277 -1.90 12.72 -11.93
N PHE A 278 -0.91 11.95 -11.48
CA PHE A 278 -0.45 12.04 -10.10
C PHE A 278 0.97 11.52 -9.90
N LYS A 279 1.60 12.02 -8.84
CA LYS A 279 2.89 11.58 -8.32
C LYS A 279 2.76 11.10 -6.88
N VAL A 280 3.73 10.32 -6.44
CA VAL A 280 3.89 9.94 -5.03
C VAL A 280 5.26 10.35 -4.57
N ARG A 281 5.30 11.07 -3.44
CA ARG A 281 6.53 11.43 -2.76
C ARG A 281 6.63 10.67 -1.46
N VAL A 282 7.77 10.04 -1.19
CA VAL A 282 7.99 9.26 0.03
C VAL A 282 9.47 9.19 0.37
N SER A 283 9.81 9.20 1.65
CA SER A 283 11.13 8.84 2.13
C SER A 283 11.13 7.37 2.54
N LEU A 284 12.06 6.59 2.00
CA LEU A 284 12.26 5.18 2.31
C LEU A 284 13.71 4.94 2.75
N ASP A 285 13.86 4.23 3.87
CA ASP A 285 15.12 3.70 4.37
C ASP A 285 14.96 2.21 4.67
N VAL A 286 15.48 1.34 3.81
CA VAL A 286 15.51 -0.11 4.06
C VAL A 286 16.74 -0.43 4.89
N LYS A 287 16.54 -0.95 6.10
CA LYS A 287 17.63 -1.28 7.04
C LYS A 287 18.07 -2.73 6.91
N GLN A 288 17.09 -3.60 6.66
CA GLN A 288 17.32 -5.03 6.47
C GLN A 288 16.28 -5.60 5.48
N GLY A 289 16.74 -6.36 4.49
CA GLY A 289 15.87 -7.07 3.56
C GLY A 289 15.43 -8.42 4.13
N GLY A 290 14.17 -8.82 3.89
CA GLY A 290 13.58 -10.09 4.34
C GLY A 290 14.07 -11.33 3.58
N GLY A 291 15.36 -11.37 3.25
CA GLY A 291 16.01 -12.43 2.49
C GLY A 291 15.77 -12.39 0.97
N PRO A 292 16.33 -13.35 0.21
CA PRO A 292 16.31 -13.34 -1.25
C PRO A 292 14.93 -13.53 -1.89
N LYS A 293 13.96 -14.01 -1.10
CA LYS A 293 12.57 -14.23 -1.53
C LYS A 293 11.62 -13.10 -1.09
N SER A 294 12.12 -12.08 -0.40
CA SER A 294 11.33 -10.91 -0.04
C SER A 294 11.09 -10.04 -1.27
N GLN A 295 9.82 -9.77 -1.54
CA GLN A 295 9.39 -8.75 -2.48
C GLN A 295 9.16 -7.49 -1.65
N PHE A 296 10.09 -6.56 -1.73
CA PHE A 296 9.94 -5.25 -1.10
C PHE A 296 9.44 -4.28 -2.15
N TYR A 297 8.23 -3.77 -1.95
CA TYR A 297 7.59 -2.85 -2.86
C TYR A 297 7.93 -1.42 -2.45
N LEU A 298 8.71 -0.74 -3.31
CA LEU A 298 8.91 0.71 -3.20
C LEU A 298 7.55 1.42 -3.30
N ILE A 299 6.72 0.90 -4.19
CA ILE A 299 5.32 1.28 -4.31
C ILE A 299 4.54 0.10 -4.90
N ASP A 300 3.37 -0.14 -4.32
CA ASP A 300 2.30 -0.98 -4.84
C ASP A 300 1.05 -0.09 -4.92
N ILE A 301 0.36 -0.10 -6.06
CA ILE A 301 -0.89 0.63 -6.23
C ILE A 301 -2.02 -0.34 -6.57
N GLY A 302 -3.09 -0.26 -5.78
CA GLY A 302 -4.27 -1.10 -5.90
C GLY A 302 -5.48 -0.36 -6.47
N SER A 303 -6.26 -1.06 -7.30
CA SER A 303 -7.53 -0.57 -7.85
C SER A 303 -8.48 -1.72 -8.18
N CYS A 304 -9.70 -1.40 -8.62
CA CYS A 304 -10.70 -2.37 -9.03
C CYS A 304 -11.50 -1.86 -10.25
N TRP A 305 -11.59 -2.69 -11.29
CA TRP A 305 -12.57 -2.54 -12.38
C TRP A 305 -12.90 -3.90 -13.00
N LYS A 306 -14.00 -3.99 -13.75
CA LYS A 306 -14.41 -5.23 -14.42
C LYS A 306 -13.67 -5.40 -15.74
N ASN A 307 -13.60 -6.62 -16.28
CA ASN A 307 -12.94 -6.89 -17.57
C ASN A 307 -13.54 -6.11 -18.75
N ASN A 308 -14.79 -5.67 -18.65
CA ASN A 308 -15.46 -4.82 -19.63
C ASN A 308 -15.21 -3.31 -19.45
N GLY A 309 -14.32 -2.93 -18.53
CA GLY A 309 -13.97 -1.54 -18.22
C GLY A 309 -14.94 -0.80 -17.28
N ALA A 310 -16.02 -1.43 -16.85
CA ALA A 310 -16.92 -0.84 -15.85
C ALA A 310 -16.25 -0.74 -14.47
N PRO A 311 -16.59 0.26 -13.64
CA PRO A 311 -16.18 0.28 -12.24
C PRO A 311 -16.67 -0.98 -11.49
N CYS A 312 -15.92 -1.38 -10.46
CA CYS A 312 -16.37 -2.42 -9.55
C CYS A 312 -17.60 -1.99 -8.76
N ASP A 313 -18.43 -2.97 -8.40
CA ASP A 313 -19.70 -2.77 -7.67
C ASP A 313 -19.86 -3.69 -6.45
N GLY A 314 -18.86 -4.54 -6.16
CA GLY A 314 -18.84 -5.49 -5.06
C GLY A 314 -19.23 -6.89 -5.48
N ASP A 315 -19.56 -7.12 -6.76
CA ASP A 315 -19.79 -8.46 -7.29
C ASP A 315 -18.46 -9.20 -7.50
N VAL A 316 -18.09 -10.01 -6.52
CA VAL A 316 -16.84 -10.78 -6.50
C VAL A 316 -16.65 -11.73 -7.69
N LEU A 317 -17.70 -12.05 -8.45
CA LEU A 317 -17.60 -12.89 -9.65
C LEU A 317 -17.12 -12.11 -10.88
N THR A 318 -17.43 -10.82 -10.95
CA THR A 318 -17.16 -9.99 -12.13
C THR A 318 -16.14 -8.89 -11.88
N ASP A 319 -15.98 -8.46 -10.62
CA ASP A 319 -14.96 -7.53 -10.19
C ASP A 319 -13.55 -8.14 -10.32
N VAL A 320 -12.58 -7.28 -10.61
CA VAL A 320 -11.17 -7.67 -10.73
C VAL A 320 -10.30 -6.63 -10.05
N THR A 321 -9.56 -7.08 -9.04
CA THR A 321 -8.54 -6.27 -8.38
C THR A 321 -7.30 -6.17 -9.24
N ARG A 322 -6.68 -5.00 -9.31
CA ARG A 322 -5.48 -4.78 -10.12
C ARG A 322 -4.39 -4.09 -9.34
N TYR A 323 -3.17 -4.60 -9.53
CA TYR A 323 -1.99 -4.11 -8.86
C TYR A 323 -0.87 -3.77 -9.85
N SER A 324 -0.10 -2.74 -9.51
CA SER A 324 1.16 -2.40 -10.16
C SER A 324 2.22 -2.20 -9.10
N GLU A 325 3.25 -3.05 -9.14
CA GLU A 325 4.18 -3.23 -8.03
C GLU A 325 5.63 -3.01 -8.50
N MET A 326 6.38 -2.14 -7.82
CA MET A 326 7.82 -1.96 -8.08
C MET A 326 8.64 -2.66 -6.98
N ILE A 327 9.24 -3.80 -7.31
CA ILE A 327 10.07 -4.57 -6.38
C ILE A 327 11.50 -4.03 -6.41
N ILE A 328 12.06 -3.65 -5.26
CA ILE A 328 13.43 -3.08 -5.17
C ILE A 328 14.46 -3.99 -4.52
N ASN A 329 14.08 -5.20 -4.07
CA ASN A 329 15.04 -6.19 -3.62
C ASN A 329 15.98 -6.59 -4.79
N PRO A 330 17.30 -6.34 -4.70
CA PRO A 330 18.24 -6.60 -5.79
C PRO A 330 18.41 -8.08 -6.13
N GLU A 331 18.01 -8.99 -5.23
CA GLU A 331 18.07 -10.43 -5.46
C GLU A 331 16.93 -10.95 -6.34
N THR A 332 15.85 -10.17 -6.50
CA THR A 332 14.70 -10.53 -7.33
C THR A 332 15.08 -10.59 -8.81
N GLN A 333 14.86 -11.75 -9.44
CA GLN A 333 15.14 -11.96 -10.85
C GLN A 333 13.89 -11.74 -11.71
N ALA A 334 14.07 -11.31 -12.95
CA ALA A 334 12.99 -11.28 -13.94
C ALA A 334 12.56 -12.71 -14.29
N TRP A 335 11.28 -13.03 -14.16
CA TRP A 335 10.71 -14.27 -14.71
C TRP A 335 10.26 -14.07 -16.15
N CYS A 336 9.85 -12.85 -16.50
CA CYS A 336 9.66 -12.44 -17.87
C CYS A 336 11.01 -12.47 -18.62
N SER A 337 11.08 -13.24 -19.70
CA SER A 337 12.28 -13.39 -20.54
C SER A 337 11.93 -13.79 -21.97
N PRO A 338 12.85 -13.65 -22.94
CA PRO A 338 12.63 -14.12 -24.32
C PRO A 338 12.27 -15.61 -24.42
N THR A 339 12.67 -16.42 -23.43
CA THR A 339 12.41 -17.86 -23.35
C THR A 339 11.22 -18.23 -22.45
N SER A 340 10.64 -17.26 -21.72
CA SER A 340 9.53 -17.46 -20.78
C SER A 340 8.51 -16.33 -20.91
N LEU A 341 7.79 -16.33 -22.04
CA LEU A 341 6.78 -15.31 -22.35
C LEU A 341 5.53 -15.39 -21.48
N ILE A 342 5.30 -16.53 -20.80
CA ILE A 342 4.14 -16.76 -19.93
C ILE A 342 4.05 -15.76 -18.77
N SER A 343 5.20 -15.24 -18.34
CA SER A 343 5.36 -14.26 -17.27
C SER A 343 5.45 -12.82 -17.77
N CYS A 344 5.34 -12.58 -19.08
CA CYS A 344 5.47 -11.26 -19.69
C CYS A 344 4.11 -10.67 -20.05
N PRO A 345 3.90 -9.36 -19.86
CA PRO A 345 2.72 -8.71 -20.41
C PRO A 345 2.76 -8.77 -21.95
N PRO A 346 1.61 -8.80 -22.65
CA PRO A 346 1.55 -8.91 -24.11
C PRO A 346 2.35 -7.85 -24.87
N PHE A 347 2.42 -6.64 -24.34
CA PHE A 347 3.21 -5.55 -24.91
C PHE A 347 3.65 -4.55 -23.84
N HIS A 348 4.66 -3.77 -24.19
CA HIS A 348 5.14 -2.60 -23.48
C HIS A 348 4.79 -1.33 -24.29
N ILE A 349 4.39 -0.26 -23.62
CA ILE A 349 4.19 1.06 -24.25
C ILE A 349 5.30 1.99 -23.77
N THR A 350 6.10 2.48 -24.72
CA THR A 350 7.16 3.45 -24.45
C THR A 350 6.58 4.84 -24.12
N PRO A 351 7.40 5.78 -23.63
CA PRO A 351 6.96 7.14 -23.34
C PRO A 351 6.33 7.86 -24.53
N ASN A 352 6.84 7.58 -25.74
CA ASN A 352 6.39 8.13 -27.02
C ASN A 352 5.27 7.30 -27.67
N ASP A 353 4.45 6.59 -26.88
CA ASP A 353 3.31 5.81 -27.34
C ASP A 353 3.62 4.66 -28.33
N THR A 354 4.90 4.30 -28.47
CA THR A 354 5.29 3.14 -29.30
C THR A 354 4.99 1.85 -28.55
N LYS A 355 4.18 0.98 -29.16
CA LYS A 355 3.86 -0.36 -28.65
C LYS A 355 4.88 -1.38 -29.13
N ILE A 356 5.52 -2.07 -28.19
CA ILE A 356 6.49 -3.14 -28.44
C ILE A 356 5.90 -4.44 -27.92
N TYR A 357 5.65 -5.40 -28.81
CA TYR A 357 5.08 -6.70 -28.42
C TYR A 357 6.14 -7.59 -27.79
N ARG A 358 5.74 -8.47 -26.86
CA ARG A 358 6.65 -9.42 -26.19
C ARG A 358 7.30 -10.45 -27.11
N ASN A 359 6.90 -10.54 -28.38
CA ASN A 359 7.54 -11.38 -29.39
C ASN A 359 8.66 -10.63 -30.14
N ASP A 360 8.72 -9.30 -30.02
CA ASP A 360 9.85 -8.52 -30.49
C ASP A 360 11.00 -8.64 -29.49
N THR A 361 11.69 -9.78 -29.57
CA THR A 361 12.78 -10.13 -28.64
C THR A 361 13.96 -9.16 -28.67
N ALA A 362 14.08 -8.34 -29.73
CA ALA A 362 15.14 -7.36 -29.87
C ALA A 362 14.88 -6.08 -29.07
N ASN A 363 13.61 -5.70 -28.90
CA ASN A 363 13.24 -4.39 -28.34
C ASN A 363 12.41 -4.48 -27.04
N PHE A 364 11.76 -5.60 -26.77
CA PHE A 364 10.94 -5.72 -25.57
C PHE A 364 11.81 -5.71 -24.29
N PRO A 365 11.49 -4.88 -23.28
CA PRO A 365 12.33 -4.70 -22.11
C PRO A 365 12.08 -5.79 -21.04
N TYR A 366 12.40 -7.05 -21.36
CA TYR A 366 12.11 -8.20 -20.49
C TYR A 366 12.60 -8.03 -19.04
N SER A 367 13.83 -7.52 -18.87
CA SER A 367 14.46 -7.29 -17.56
C SER A 367 13.76 -6.26 -16.69
N ALA A 368 12.86 -5.46 -17.26
CA ALA A 368 12.10 -4.45 -16.55
C ALA A 368 10.84 -5.03 -15.87
N TYR A 369 10.44 -6.25 -16.23
CA TYR A 369 9.27 -6.95 -15.70
C TYR A 369 9.71 -8.16 -14.88
N HIS A 370 9.23 -8.25 -13.64
CA HIS A 370 9.35 -9.48 -12.87
C HIS A 370 8.36 -10.51 -13.40
N TYR A 371 7.07 -10.18 -13.31
CA TYR A 371 5.97 -11.11 -13.57
C TYR A 371 4.70 -10.33 -13.94
N TYR A 372 3.99 -10.83 -14.93
CA TYR A 372 2.62 -10.48 -15.26
C TYR A 372 1.74 -11.71 -15.09
N CYS A 373 0.60 -11.54 -14.43
CA CYS A 373 -0.45 -12.55 -14.42
C CYS A 373 -1.82 -11.93 -14.71
N ALA A 374 -2.61 -12.68 -15.46
CA ALA A 374 -3.92 -12.28 -15.92
C ALA A 374 -5.03 -12.69 -14.93
N PRO A 375 -6.20 -12.03 -14.98
CA PRO A 375 -7.30 -12.35 -14.07
C PRO A 375 -7.97 -13.66 -14.45
N GLY A 376 -8.32 -14.46 -13.43
CA GLY A 376 -8.89 -15.81 -13.61
C GLY A 376 -10.27 -15.83 -14.25
N ASN A 377 -10.97 -14.69 -14.30
CA ASN A 377 -12.28 -14.54 -14.94
C ASN A 377 -12.20 -13.91 -16.35
N ALA A 378 -11.00 -13.73 -16.93
CA ALA A 378 -10.83 -13.24 -18.30
C ALA A 378 -11.21 -14.29 -19.35
N GLN A 379 -11.86 -13.85 -20.44
CA GLN A 379 -12.38 -14.74 -21.49
C GLN A 379 -11.52 -14.76 -22.77
N HIS A 380 -10.71 -13.72 -23.01
CA HIS A 380 -10.02 -13.48 -24.28
C HIS A 380 -8.51 -13.30 -24.13
N LEU A 381 -7.89 -14.11 -23.27
CA LEU A 381 -6.48 -14.01 -22.95
C LEU A 381 -5.55 -14.37 -24.12
N GLU A 382 -4.53 -13.54 -24.33
CA GLU A 382 -3.46 -13.81 -25.31
C GLU A 382 -2.46 -14.83 -24.73
N LYS A 383 -2.45 -16.05 -25.29
CA LYS A 383 -1.56 -17.13 -24.86
C LYS A 383 -0.15 -16.99 -25.48
N PRO A 384 0.92 -17.41 -24.78
CA PRO A 384 0.92 -17.97 -23.42
C PRO A 384 0.74 -16.90 -22.34
N VAL A 385 0.08 -17.22 -21.23
CA VAL A 385 -0.08 -16.31 -20.10
C VAL A 385 -0.27 -17.10 -18.82
N SER A 386 0.24 -16.57 -17.70
CA SER A 386 -0.04 -17.09 -16.37
C SER A 386 -1.31 -16.48 -15.82
N LEU A 387 -2.11 -17.26 -15.09
CA LEU A 387 -3.21 -16.73 -14.29
C LEU A 387 -2.68 -16.37 -12.91
N CYS A 388 -3.22 -15.30 -12.32
CA CYS A 388 -2.90 -14.99 -10.94
C CYS A 388 -3.46 -16.05 -9.98
N ASP A 389 -2.90 -16.10 -8.78
CA ASP A 389 -3.43 -16.96 -7.72
C ASP A 389 -4.93 -16.64 -7.52
N PRO A 390 -5.83 -17.63 -7.65
CA PRO A 390 -7.26 -17.38 -7.66
C PRO A 390 -7.85 -17.24 -6.25
N TYR A 391 -7.04 -17.33 -5.20
CA TYR A 391 -7.47 -17.43 -3.80
C TYR A 391 -6.90 -16.33 -2.91
N SER A 392 -5.86 -15.63 -3.32
CA SER A 392 -5.22 -14.55 -2.55
C SER A 392 -6.12 -13.33 -2.32
N ASN A 393 -7.23 -13.20 -3.06
CA ASN A 393 -8.24 -12.16 -2.90
C ASN A 393 -9.64 -12.79 -3.06
N PRO A 394 -10.72 -12.18 -2.52
CA PRO A 394 -12.08 -12.71 -2.67
C PRO A 394 -12.52 -12.81 -4.13
N GLN A 395 -12.16 -11.82 -4.96
CA GLN A 395 -12.39 -11.75 -6.40
C GLN A 395 -11.12 -12.02 -7.21
N ALA A 396 -11.26 -12.16 -8.53
CA ALA A 396 -10.11 -12.31 -9.42
C ALA A 396 -9.15 -11.12 -9.30
N GLN A 397 -7.86 -11.36 -9.55
CA GLN A 397 -6.82 -10.33 -9.51
C GLN A 397 -5.95 -10.34 -10.76
N GLU A 398 -5.34 -9.21 -11.08
CA GLU A 398 -4.34 -9.05 -12.13
C GLU A 398 -3.15 -8.24 -11.61
N LEU A 399 -1.94 -8.74 -11.84
CA LEU A 399 -0.70 -8.17 -11.29
C LEU A 399 0.27 -7.79 -12.41
N VAL A 400 0.87 -6.61 -12.28
CA VAL A 400 2.03 -6.19 -13.07
C VAL A 400 3.18 -5.87 -12.12
N GLN A 401 4.14 -6.79 -12.01
CA GLN A 401 5.31 -6.64 -11.16
C GLN A 401 6.52 -6.18 -11.96
N LEU A 402 7.15 -5.09 -11.52
CA LEU A 402 8.23 -4.38 -12.17
C LEU A 402 9.54 -4.52 -11.38
N LEU A 403 10.65 -4.33 -12.09
CA LEU A 403 11.99 -4.31 -11.52
C LEU A 403 12.73 -3.01 -11.90
N PRO A 404 13.76 -2.61 -11.13
CA PRO A 404 14.59 -1.45 -11.45
C PRO A 404 15.18 -1.57 -12.85
N HIS A 405 14.95 -0.56 -13.68
CA HIS A 405 15.36 -0.58 -15.08
C HIS A 405 15.47 0.83 -15.66
N PRO A 406 16.42 1.13 -16.56
CA PRO A 406 16.59 2.48 -17.12
C PRO A 406 15.37 3.02 -17.87
N ILE A 407 14.50 2.14 -18.37
CA ILE A 407 13.27 2.53 -19.06
C ILE A 407 12.26 3.25 -18.14
N TRP A 408 12.42 3.12 -16.82
CA TRP A 408 11.58 3.80 -15.84
C TRP A 408 12.13 5.16 -15.39
N ALA A 409 13.30 5.57 -15.89
CA ALA A 409 14.02 6.75 -15.42
C ALA A 409 13.20 8.05 -15.51
N GLU A 410 12.44 8.23 -16.61
CA GLU A 410 11.61 9.42 -16.78
C GLU A 410 10.45 9.54 -15.78
N TYR A 411 10.07 8.42 -15.17
CA TYR A 411 9.05 8.38 -14.13
C TYR A 411 9.64 8.54 -12.72
N GLY A 412 10.96 8.72 -12.59
CA GLY A 412 11.64 8.86 -11.30
C GLY A 412 11.84 7.54 -10.54
N TYR A 413 11.58 6.40 -11.17
CA TYR A 413 11.72 5.07 -10.58
C TYR A 413 13.17 4.57 -10.59
N PRO A 414 13.51 3.57 -9.76
CA PRO A 414 14.82 2.90 -9.75
C PRO A 414 15.29 2.48 -11.15
N THR A 415 16.55 2.75 -11.47
CA THR A 415 17.11 2.49 -12.82
C THR A 415 18.03 1.28 -12.86
N LYS A 416 18.55 0.86 -11.70
CA LYS A 416 19.42 -0.31 -11.55
C LYS A 416 19.10 -1.05 -10.26
N ARG A 417 19.43 -2.35 -10.23
CA ARG A 417 19.28 -3.16 -9.02
C ARG A 417 20.09 -2.54 -7.86
N GLY A 418 19.46 -2.48 -6.69
CA GLY A 418 20.05 -1.90 -5.47
C GLY A 418 19.77 -0.41 -5.26
N ASP A 419 19.22 0.31 -6.24
CA ASP A 419 18.73 1.67 -6.02
C ASP A 419 17.61 1.68 -4.97
N GLY A 420 17.76 2.47 -3.90
CA GLY A 420 16.80 2.55 -2.79
C GLY A 420 16.85 1.40 -1.80
N TRP A 421 17.83 0.51 -1.92
CA TRP A 421 17.96 -0.65 -1.05
C TRP A 421 18.80 -0.35 0.20
N VAL A 422 19.23 -1.40 0.90
CA VAL A 422 20.00 -1.31 2.15
C VAL A 422 21.23 -0.42 1.99
N GLY A 423 21.30 0.63 2.81
CA GLY A 423 22.38 1.63 2.80
C GLY A 423 22.19 2.76 1.79
N ASP A 424 21.06 2.81 1.07
CA ASP A 424 20.74 3.82 0.05
C ASP A 424 19.39 4.49 0.33
N ALA A 425 19.25 5.01 1.56
CA ALA A 425 18.06 5.75 2.00
C ALA A 425 17.80 6.98 1.12
N LYS A 426 16.57 7.13 0.62
CA LYS A 426 16.23 8.14 -0.40
C LYS A 426 14.82 8.68 -0.21
N ILE A 427 14.65 9.92 -0.68
CA ILE A 427 13.33 10.49 -0.96
C ILE A 427 13.05 10.26 -2.44
N TRP A 428 11.96 9.56 -2.70
CA TRP A 428 11.44 9.27 -4.02
C TRP A 428 10.40 10.30 -4.42
N ASP A 429 10.43 10.71 -5.69
CA ASP A 429 9.40 11.53 -6.34
C ASP A 429 8.98 10.80 -7.61
N LEU A 430 8.00 9.92 -7.46
CA LEU A 430 7.60 8.94 -8.47
C LEU A 430 6.44 9.49 -9.29
N ASN A 431 6.57 9.52 -10.62
CA ASN A 431 5.46 9.76 -11.53
C ASN A 431 4.63 8.47 -11.72
N VAL A 432 3.95 8.09 -10.63
CA VAL A 432 3.17 6.86 -10.52
C VAL A 432 2.02 6.85 -11.53
N GLY A 433 1.32 7.96 -11.69
CA GLY A 433 0.26 8.08 -12.70
C GLY A 433 0.80 7.90 -14.10
N GLY A 434 1.90 8.59 -14.43
CA GLY A 434 2.58 8.47 -15.72
C GLY A 434 2.92 7.03 -16.06
N LEU A 435 3.66 6.34 -15.18
CA LEU A 435 4.08 4.96 -15.42
C LEU A 435 2.87 4.02 -15.53
N SER A 436 1.97 4.08 -14.55
CA SER A 436 0.81 3.19 -14.48
C SER A 436 -0.17 3.38 -15.62
N SER A 437 -0.17 4.52 -16.33
CA SER A 437 -0.94 4.73 -17.56
C SER A 437 -0.43 3.94 -18.76
N ARG A 438 0.85 3.56 -18.76
CA ARG A 438 1.53 2.85 -19.86
C ARG A 438 1.56 1.34 -19.68
N LEU A 439 1.29 0.86 -18.47
CA LEU A 439 1.28 -0.58 -18.16
C LEU A 439 0.10 -1.29 -18.83
N TYR A 440 0.30 -2.57 -19.13
CA TYR A 440 -0.73 -3.45 -19.66
C TYR A 440 -1.64 -3.93 -18.52
N PHE A 441 -2.95 -3.77 -18.71
CA PHE A 441 -3.98 -4.43 -17.92
C PHE A 441 -5.00 -5.03 -18.89
N TYR A 442 -5.46 -6.23 -18.61
CA TYR A 442 -6.39 -6.98 -19.43
C TYR A 442 -7.74 -6.27 -19.51
N GLN A 443 -8.30 -6.30 -20.71
CA GLN A 443 -9.61 -5.78 -21.03
C GLN A 443 -10.25 -6.61 -22.14
N ASP A 444 -11.55 -6.90 -22.01
CA ASP A 444 -12.31 -7.65 -23.01
C ASP A 444 -12.36 -6.87 -24.34
N PRO A 445 -12.11 -7.54 -25.48
CA PRO A 445 -12.16 -6.92 -26.79
C PRO A 445 -13.50 -6.22 -27.08
N GLY A 446 -13.44 -5.03 -27.67
CA GLY A 446 -14.64 -4.26 -28.04
C GLY A 446 -15.33 -3.53 -26.89
N THR A 447 -14.77 -3.56 -25.68
CA THR A 447 -15.33 -2.85 -24.52
C THR A 447 -14.72 -1.45 -24.33
N PRO A 448 -15.43 -0.48 -23.72
CA PRO A 448 -14.91 0.86 -23.47
C PRO A 448 -13.74 0.85 -22.48
N PRO A 449 -12.65 1.62 -22.71
CA PRO A 449 -11.46 1.58 -21.86
C PRO A 449 -11.78 1.90 -20.39
N ALA A 450 -11.21 1.13 -19.48
CA ALA A 450 -11.34 1.38 -18.05
C ALA A 450 -10.66 2.71 -17.66
N LYS A 451 -11.27 3.44 -16.72
CA LYS A 451 -10.58 4.54 -16.04
C LYS A 451 -9.66 3.96 -14.96
N ARG A 452 -8.40 4.38 -14.94
CA ARG A 452 -7.39 3.91 -13.97
C ARG A 452 -7.39 4.81 -12.74
N ILE A 453 -8.38 4.62 -11.88
CA ILE A 453 -8.54 5.34 -10.62
C ILE A 453 -8.01 4.45 -9.50
N TRP A 454 -6.98 4.89 -8.79
CA TRP A 454 -6.32 4.07 -7.75
C TRP A 454 -6.92 4.36 -6.39
N THR A 455 -7.32 3.30 -5.69
CA THR A 455 -7.98 3.38 -4.39
C THR A 455 -7.06 3.02 -3.23
N SER A 456 -5.84 2.55 -3.52
CA SER A 456 -4.87 2.12 -2.51
C SER A 456 -3.45 2.37 -3.04
N ILE A 457 -2.57 2.90 -2.19
CA ILE A 457 -1.17 3.19 -2.48
C ILE A 457 -0.34 2.77 -1.27
N ASP A 458 0.55 1.81 -1.49
CA ASP A 458 1.11 0.97 -0.45
C ASP A 458 2.62 0.91 -0.56
N MET A 459 3.29 0.82 0.59
CA MET A 459 4.71 0.47 0.65
C MET A 459 4.98 -0.51 1.78
N GLY A 460 5.92 -1.42 1.54
CA GLY A 460 6.38 -2.38 2.53
C GLY A 460 6.85 -3.64 1.86
N THR A 461 6.75 -4.77 2.55
CA THR A 461 7.28 -6.03 2.03
C THR A 461 6.34 -7.21 2.22
N GLU A 462 6.39 -8.08 1.24
CA GLU A 462 5.92 -9.46 1.27
C GLU A 462 7.14 -10.38 1.34
N ILE A 463 7.33 -11.10 2.44
CA ILE A 463 8.34 -12.15 2.55
C ILE A 463 7.72 -13.43 2.01
N PHE A 464 8.19 -13.92 0.87
CA PHE A 464 7.58 -15.07 0.21
C PHE A 464 8.20 -16.40 0.63
N VAL A 465 7.40 -17.32 1.20
CA VAL A 465 7.70 -18.74 1.53
C VAL A 465 9.20 -19.00 1.76
N SER A 466 9.68 -18.57 2.94
CA SER A 466 11.04 -18.85 3.40
C SER A 466 11.11 -20.13 4.23
N ASP A 467 12.22 -20.84 4.10
CA ASP A 467 12.64 -21.96 4.95
C ASP A 467 13.43 -21.49 6.19
N LYS A 468 13.63 -20.18 6.32
CA LYS A 468 14.32 -19.52 7.43
C LYS A 468 13.39 -18.52 8.13
N ASP A 469 13.77 -18.17 9.35
CA ASP A 469 13.21 -17.04 10.08
C ASP A 469 13.82 -15.75 9.51
N GLU A 470 13.27 -15.27 8.40
CA GLU A 470 13.69 -14.03 7.74
C GLU A 470 13.19 -12.83 8.52
N MET A 471 13.95 -11.73 8.48
CA MET A 471 13.58 -10.48 9.11
C MET A 471 13.82 -9.32 8.15
N ALA A 472 12.82 -8.45 8.03
CA ALA A 472 12.89 -7.20 7.29
C ALA A 472 12.67 -6.02 8.23
N GLU A 473 13.41 -4.93 8.00
CA GLU A 473 13.30 -3.69 8.76
C GLU A 473 13.40 -2.48 7.82
N TRP A 474 12.49 -1.52 7.94
CA TRP A 474 12.50 -0.30 7.14
C TRP A 474 11.80 0.87 7.83
N THR A 475 12.06 2.08 7.35
CA THR A 475 11.40 3.30 7.81
C THR A 475 10.75 4.04 6.65
N LEU A 476 9.51 4.51 6.87
CA LEU A 476 8.77 5.38 5.95
C LEU A 476 8.48 6.74 6.61
N SER A 477 8.57 7.81 5.82
CA SER A 477 8.12 9.15 6.21
C SER A 477 7.86 10.02 4.98
N HIS A 478 7.38 11.25 5.15
CA HIS A 478 7.17 12.20 4.05
C HIS A 478 6.22 11.69 2.95
N PHE A 479 5.30 10.78 3.28
CA PHE A 479 4.38 10.19 2.31
C PHE A 479 3.32 11.22 1.90
N ASP A 480 3.32 11.57 0.61
CA ASP A 480 2.31 12.42 -0.02
C ASP A 480 1.91 11.87 -1.40
N VAL A 481 0.66 12.11 -1.77
CA VAL A 481 0.09 11.75 -3.09
C VAL A 481 -0.33 13.05 -3.76
N ILE A 482 0.37 13.43 -4.80
CA ILE A 482 0.30 14.76 -5.39
C ILE A 482 -0.42 14.68 -6.73
N LEU A 483 -1.59 15.32 -6.83
CA LEU A 483 -2.33 15.42 -8.09
C LEU A 483 -1.62 16.40 -9.02
N THR A 484 -1.42 15.99 -10.26
CA THR A 484 -0.82 16.84 -11.30
C THR A 484 -1.89 17.33 -12.27
N PRO A 485 -1.74 18.52 -12.86
CA PRO A 485 -2.60 18.95 -13.95
C PRO A 485 -2.49 17.96 -15.13
N PRO A 486 -3.58 17.77 -15.92
CA PRO A 486 -3.49 17.07 -17.18
C PRO A 486 -2.44 17.72 -18.08
N SER A 487 -1.53 16.92 -18.62
CA SER A 487 -0.64 17.36 -19.70
C SER A 487 -1.50 17.83 -20.88
N SER A 488 -1.32 19.09 -21.29
CA SER A 488 -2.08 19.73 -22.38
C SER A 488 -1.72 19.16 -23.75
#